data_AF-A0AAE3RAJ2-F1
#
_entry.id   AF-A0AAE3RAJ2-F1
#
_cell.length_a   1.000
_cell.length_b   1.000
_cell.length_c   1.000
_cell.angle_alpha   90.00
_cell.angle_beta   90.00
_cell.angle_gamma   90.00
#
_symmetry.space_group_name_H-M   'P 1'
#
loop_
_entity.id
_entity.type
_entity.pdbx_description
1 polymer ?
#
loop_
_entity_poly.entity_id
_entity_poly.type
_entity_poly.pdbx_seq_one_letter_code
_entity_poly.pdbx_strand_id
1 'polypeptide(L)'
;MEREKIRVLYARQHQTVFPKLGVFLGGPTPPGGEAMTTGWRRTVISTLERDERLDPSMVVVAPEPESGIWSDIDVAGNSKLTEVLNKQVPWEWQYLNLCDITAFWLPTYWLPEVAENFPPNIGPTTRFELGYYLQEYLKSPQRRKFIIGSPEDAEGIKWAKRITDIHGIKWHFLPKGEKHKLVADSFIEEIATTLVQNKWEY
;
A
#
# COMPACT_ATOMS: atom_id res chain seq x y z
N MET A 1 -19.94 11.09 21.15
CA MET A 1 -19.16 11.88 20.17
C MET A 1 -18.42 10.86 19.33
N GLU A 2 -18.68 10.81 18.03
CA GLU A 2 -17.99 9.86 17.15
C GLU A 2 -16.53 10.27 17.05
N ARG A 3 -15.61 9.34 17.31
CA ARG A 3 -14.17 9.62 17.28
C ARG A 3 -13.73 9.83 15.84
N GLU A 4 -12.92 10.85 15.60
CA GLU A 4 -12.32 11.07 14.28
C GLU A 4 -11.23 10.02 13.98
N LYS A 5 -11.26 9.46 12.78
CA LYS A 5 -10.42 8.34 12.34
C LYS A 5 -9.18 8.83 11.58
N ILE A 6 -8.20 7.95 11.38
CA ILE A 6 -7.12 8.18 10.41
C ILE A 6 -7.70 8.53 9.03
N ARG A 7 -7.07 9.45 8.31
CA ARG A 7 -7.53 9.84 6.97
C ARG A 7 -7.09 8.82 5.93
N VAL A 8 -7.90 8.65 4.90
CA VAL A 8 -7.57 7.82 3.73
C VAL A 8 -7.57 8.71 2.50
N LEU A 9 -6.53 8.58 1.68
CA LEU A 9 -6.38 9.29 0.42
C LEU A 9 -6.35 8.28 -0.73
N TYR A 10 -7.38 8.31 -1.57
CA TYR A 10 -7.52 7.43 -2.72
C TYR A 10 -6.96 8.06 -4.00
N ALA A 11 -6.82 7.25 -5.05
CA ALA A 11 -6.25 7.66 -6.33
C ALA A 11 -6.87 8.96 -6.86
N ARG A 12 -6.02 9.85 -7.38
CA ARG A 12 -6.36 11.17 -7.93
C ARG A 12 -7.04 12.16 -6.96
N GLN A 13 -7.13 11.85 -5.67
CA GLN A 13 -7.51 12.83 -4.64
C GLN A 13 -6.29 13.66 -4.22
N HIS A 14 -6.52 14.91 -3.77
CA HIS A 14 -5.45 15.79 -3.31
C HIS A 14 -5.63 16.28 -1.88
N GLN A 15 -4.68 15.95 -1.00
CA GLN A 15 -4.66 16.41 0.39
C GLN A 15 -3.23 16.57 0.92
N THR A 16 -3.09 17.33 2.00
CA THR A 16 -1.83 17.46 2.74
C THR A 16 -1.50 16.16 3.48
N VAL A 17 -0.28 15.68 3.26
CA VAL A 17 0.38 14.64 4.05
C VAL A 17 1.42 15.31 4.93
N PHE A 18 1.27 15.20 6.25
CA PHE A 18 2.24 15.74 7.18
C PHE A 18 3.49 14.85 7.21
N PRO A 19 4.70 15.44 7.34
CA PRO A 19 5.93 14.66 7.45
C PRO A 19 5.82 13.58 8.54
N LYS A 20 6.35 12.40 8.24
CA LYS A 20 6.35 11.17 9.07
C LYS A 20 4.99 10.52 9.32
N LEU A 21 3.88 11.17 8.97
CA LEU A 21 2.52 10.74 9.30
C LEU A 21 1.74 10.17 8.10
N GLY A 22 2.41 9.96 6.96
CA GLY A 22 1.84 9.32 5.78
C GLY A 22 2.41 7.93 5.52
N VAL A 23 1.53 6.96 5.24
CA VAL A 23 1.90 5.63 4.73
C VAL A 23 1.35 5.42 3.32
N PHE A 24 2.21 5.01 2.39
CA PHE A 24 1.81 4.62 1.03
C PHE A 24 1.68 3.10 0.91
N LEU A 25 0.54 2.62 0.38
CA LEU A 25 0.26 1.18 0.22
C LEU A 25 0.64 0.67 -1.18
N GLY A 26 1.90 0.23 -1.32
CA GLY A 26 2.45 -0.39 -2.52
C GLY A 26 2.07 -1.87 -2.64
N GLY A 27 1.97 -2.37 -3.88
CA GLY A 27 1.61 -3.77 -4.13
C GLY A 27 0.86 -3.96 -5.46
N PRO A 28 0.63 -5.20 -5.90
CA PRO A 28 -0.18 -5.46 -7.08
C PRO A 28 -1.61 -4.99 -6.83
N THR A 29 -2.13 -4.21 -7.77
CA THR A 29 -3.50 -3.73 -7.74
C THR A 29 -4.44 -4.83 -8.25
N PRO A 30 -5.49 -5.18 -7.48
CA PRO A 30 -6.52 -6.12 -7.95
C PRO A 30 -7.19 -5.63 -9.23
N PRO A 31 -7.87 -6.53 -9.98
CA PRO A 31 -8.86 -6.10 -10.96
C PRO A 31 -9.87 -5.13 -10.33
N GLY A 32 -10.40 -4.20 -11.12
CA GLY A 32 -11.39 -3.22 -10.66
C GLY A 32 -12.69 -3.85 -10.14
N GLY A 33 -13.54 -3.03 -9.53
CA GLY A 33 -14.81 -3.45 -8.95
C GLY A 33 -14.63 -4.16 -7.60
N GLU A 34 -15.37 -5.25 -7.39
CA GLU A 34 -15.47 -5.92 -6.09
C GLU A 34 -14.12 -6.37 -5.52
N ALA A 35 -13.23 -6.92 -6.37
CA ALA A 35 -11.91 -7.39 -5.96
C ALA A 35 -11.01 -6.29 -5.39
N MET A 36 -11.26 -5.03 -5.77
CA MET A 36 -10.55 -3.87 -5.24
C MET A 36 -11.17 -3.41 -3.91
N THR A 37 -12.51 -3.38 -3.82
CA THR A 37 -13.23 -2.95 -2.61
C THR A 37 -13.20 -3.97 -1.46
N THR A 38 -12.92 -5.25 -1.75
CA THR A 38 -12.79 -6.32 -0.74
C THR A 38 -11.36 -6.84 -0.61
N GLY A 39 -10.41 -6.27 -1.35
CA GLY A 39 -9.02 -6.72 -1.38
C GLY A 39 -8.19 -6.31 -0.17
N TRP A 40 -6.93 -6.75 -0.17
CA TRP A 40 -6.00 -6.56 0.95
C TRP A 40 -5.82 -5.09 1.38
N ARG A 41 -5.81 -4.14 0.44
CA ARG A 41 -5.68 -2.71 0.77
C ARG A 41 -6.85 -2.24 1.63
N ARG A 42 -8.06 -2.70 1.33
CA ARG A 42 -9.28 -2.36 2.08
C ARG A 42 -9.29 -3.03 3.44
N THR A 43 -8.77 -4.24 3.56
CA THR A 43 -8.53 -4.88 4.86
C THR A 43 -7.57 -4.04 5.72
N VAL A 44 -6.45 -3.58 5.15
CA VAL A 44 -5.49 -2.71 5.85
C VAL A 44 -6.17 -1.41 6.29
N ILE A 45 -6.81 -0.69 5.36
CA ILE A 45 -7.47 0.59 5.62
C ILE A 45 -8.52 0.45 6.72
N SER A 46 -9.47 -0.49 6.58
CA SER A 46 -10.56 -0.66 7.53
C SER A 46 -10.08 -1.08 8.92
N THR A 47 -8.95 -1.78 9.02
CA THR A 47 -8.34 -2.14 10.31
C THR A 47 -7.68 -0.92 10.95
N LEU A 48 -6.92 -0.13 10.19
CA LEU A 48 -6.29 1.10 10.67
C LEU A 48 -7.32 2.16 11.08
N GLU A 49 -8.44 2.28 10.36
CA GLU A 49 -9.57 3.16 10.72
C GLU A 49 -10.22 2.81 12.07
N ARG A 50 -10.07 1.57 12.53
CA ARG A 50 -10.57 1.08 13.82
C ARG A 50 -9.52 1.10 14.92
N ASP A 51 -8.26 1.41 14.59
CA ASP A 51 -7.17 1.43 15.56
C ASP A 51 -7.24 2.69 16.43
N GLU A 52 -7.46 2.48 17.73
CA GLU A 52 -7.63 3.57 18.71
C GLU A 52 -6.35 4.36 19.00
N ARG A 53 -5.20 4.01 18.42
CA ARG A 53 -3.97 4.79 18.54
C ARG A 53 -3.83 5.84 17.45
N LEU A 54 -4.58 5.68 16.35
CA LEU A 54 -4.47 6.50 15.15
C LEU A 54 -5.51 7.62 15.12
N ASP A 55 -5.18 8.73 14.46
CA ASP A 55 -6.02 9.93 14.45
C ASP A 55 -5.90 10.68 13.10
N PRO A 56 -6.73 11.71 12.86
CA PRO A 56 -6.79 12.39 11.56
C PRO A 56 -5.52 13.12 11.11
N SER A 57 -4.53 13.32 11.98
CA SER A 57 -3.24 13.86 11.56
C SER A 57 -2.48 12.88 10.66
N MET A 58 -2.76 11.58 10.79
CA MET A 58 -2.17 10.50 10.01
C MET A 58 -2.95 10.24 8.72
N VAL A 59 -2.27 9.72 7.70
CA VAL A 59 -2.86 9.44 6.38
C VAL A 59 -2.41 8.09 5.85
N VAL A 60 -3.37 7.29 5.39
CA VAL A 60 -3.14 6.13 4.53
C VAL A 60 -3.37 6.54 3.08
N VAL A 61 -2.36 6.38 2.23
CA VAL A 61 -2.47 6.63 0.79
C VAL A 61 -2.64 5.30 0.05
N ALA A 62 -3.76 5.15 -0.65
CA ALA A 62 -4.11 3.98 -1.43
C ALA A 62 -4.13 4.32 -2.94
N PRO A 63 -3.29 3.66 -3.77
CA PRO A 63 -3.20 3.93 -5.21
C PRO A 63 -4.33 3.25 -6.00
N GLU A 64 -5.55 3.38 -5.49
CA GLU A 64 -6.76 2.85 -6.12
C GLU A 64 -7.94 3.80 -5.91
N PRO A 65 -8.93 3.84 -6.84
CA PRO A 65 -10.15 4.62 -6.67
C PRO A 65 -10.91 4.19 -5.42
N GLU A 66 -11.53 5.13 -4.72
CA GLU A 66 -12.35 4.84 -3.53
C GLU A 66 -13.48 3.83 -3.83
N SER A 67 -14.15 3.99 -4.98
CA SER A 67 -15.21 3.09 -5.45
C SER A 67 -14.73 1.75 -5.99
N GLY A 68 -13.42 1.58 -6.18
CA GLY A 68 -12.83 0.44 -6.87
C GLY A 68 -12.95 0.48 -8.40
N ILE A 69 -13.54 1.54 -8.98
CA ILE A 69 -13.79 1.65 -10.41
C ILE A 69 -13.01 2.85 -10.97
N TRP A 70 -12.11 2.60 -11.93
CA TRP A 70 -11.24 3.65 -12.50
C TRP A 70 -12.00 4.73 -13.27
N SER A 71 -13.07 4.35 -13.98
CA SER A 71 -13.88 5.29 -14.77
C SER A 71 -14.62 6.31 -13.90
N ASP A 72 -14.84 6.02 -12.62
CA ASP A 72 -15.56 6.94 -11.71
C ASP A 72 -14.75 8.20 -11.39
N ILE A 73 -13.43 8.13 -11.57
CA ILE A 73 -12.50 9.24 -11.31
C ILE A 73 -11.84 9.75 -12.59
N ASP A 74 -12.31 9.32 -13.77
CA ASP A 74 -11.87 9.83 -15.06
C ASP A 74 -12.48 11.19 -15.36
N VAL A 75 -11.63 12.14 -15.76
CA VAL A 75 -12.06 13.42 -16.29
C VAL A 75 -12.53 13.20 -17.73
N ALA A 76 -13.74 13.65 -18.03
CA ALA A 76 -14.33 13.54 -19.37
C ALA A 76 -13.67 14.48 -20.39
N GLY A 77 -13.68 14.09 -21.66
CA GLY A 77 -13.19 14.87 -22.79
C GLY A 77 -11.94 14.31 -23.45
N ASN A 78 -11.56 14.89 -24.59
CA ASN A 78 -10.48 14.38 -25.45
C ASN A 78 -9.32 15.38 -25.60
N SER A 79 -9.19 16.31 -24.65
CA SER A 79 -8.12 17.31 -24.69
C SER A 79 -6.79 16.75 -24.17
N LYS A 80 -5.67 17.36 -24.55
CA LYS A 80 -4.36 16.99 -23.98
C LYS A 80 -4.31 17.20 -22.46
N LEU A 81 -5.03 18.21 -21.97
CA LEU A 81 -5.18 18.46 -20.54
C LEU A 81 -5.91 17.29 -19.86
N THR A 82 -7.00 16.79 -20.46
CA THR A 82 -7.74 15.63 -19.96
C THR A 82 -6.85 14.38 -19.89
N GLU A 83 -6.05 14.13 -20.93
CA GLU A 83 -5.07 13.04 -20.93
C GLU A 83 -4.08 13.17 -19.76
N VAL A 84 -3.60 14.38 -19.47
CA VAL A 84 -2.66 14.64 -18.36
C VAL A 84 -3.34 14.45 -17.00
N LEU A 85 -4.57 14.95 -16.82
CA LEU A 85 -5.33 14.82 -15.58
C LEU A 85 -5.69 13.36 -15.25
N ASN A 86 -5.83 12.51 -16.27
CA ASN A 86 -6.09 11.09 -16.11
C ASN A 86 -4.82 10.25 -15.87
N LYS A 87 -3.63 10.85 -15.78
CA LYS A 87 -2.39 10.11 -15.48
C LYS A 87 -2.26 9.77 -14.00
N GLN A 88 -2.21 8.48 -13.71
CA GLN A 88 -2.04 7.94 -12.36
C GLN A 88 -0.57 7.97 -11.87
N VAL A 89 0.40 7.67 -12.73
CA VAL A 89 1.82 7.55 -12.35
C VAL A 89 2.38 8.80 -11.64
N PRO A 90 2.16 10.05 -12.14
CA PRO A 90 2.64 11.24 -11.45
C PRO A 90 2.03 11.42 -10.05
N TRP A 91 0.75 11.06 -9.88
CA TRP A 91 0.07 11.11 -8.59
C TRP A 91 0.71 10.12 -7.60
N GLU A 92 0.95 8.88 -8.02
CA GLU A 92 1.60 7.87 -7.17
C GLU A 92 3.01 8.31 -6.76
N TRP A 93 3.79 8.83 -7.71
CA TRP A 93 5.14 9.34 -7.43
C TRP A 93 5.13 10.53 -6.47
N GLN A 94 4.15 11.42 -6.59
CA GLN A 94 4.00 12.54 -5.66
C GLN A 94 3.78 12.01 -4.24
N TYR A 95 2.76 11.17 -4.03
CA TYR A 95 2.40 10.74 -2.68
C TYR A 95 3.38 9.77 -2.07
N LEU A 96 4.03 8.94 -2.87
CA LEU A 96 5.09 8.10 -2.35
C LEU A 96 6.28 8.94 -1.85
N ASN A 97 6.60 10.05 -2.50
CA ASN A 97 7.64 10.97 -2.00
C ASN A 97 7.23 11.75 -0.76
N LEU A 98 5.93 11.99 -0.57
CA LEU A 98 5.39 12.68 0.60
C LEU A 98 5.23 11.75 1.82
N CYS A 99 5.00 10.45 1.60
CA CYS A 99 4.94 9.46 2.66
C CYS A 99 6.36 9.05 3.09
N ASP A 100 6.68 9.22 4.36
CA ASP A 100 7.93 8.70 4.93
C ASP A 100 7.81 7.19 5.26
N ILE A 101 6.61 6.60 5.25
CA ILE A 101 6.41 5.15 5.38
C ILE A 101 5.94 4.59 4.03
N THR A 102 6.65 3.57 3.53
CA THR A 102 6.22 2.80 2.36
C THR A 102 5.94 1.36 2.80
N ALA A 103 4.71 0.90 2.60
CA ALA A 103 4.28 -0.45 2.97
C ALA A 103 3.94 -1.27 1.72
N PHE A 104 4.71 -2.32 1.44
CA PHE A 104 4.54 -3.20 0.29
C PHE A 104 3.93 -4.55 0.68
N TRP A 105 2.77 -4.89 0.12
CA TRP A 105 2.20 -6.23 0.21
C TRP A 105 2.29 -6.94 -1.13
N LEU A 106 2.80 -8.18 -1.16
CA LEU A 106 3.05 -8.95 -2.40
C LEU A 106 2.26 -10.27 -2.46
N PRO A 107 0.94 -10.24 -2.67
CA PRO A 107 0.13 -11.44 -2.89
C PRO A 107 0.21 -11.87 -4.37
N THR A 108 1.38 -12.37 -4.78
CA THR A 108 1.65 -12.67 -6.19
C THR A 108 1.49 -14.15 -6.52
N TYR A 109 0.71 -14.44 -7.57
CA TYR A 109 0.41 -15.81 -8.00
C TYR A 109 0.29 -15.91 -9.53
N TRP A 110 0.75 -17.02 -10.10
CA TRP A 110 0.59 -17.31 -11.54
C TRP A 110 -0.79 -17.84 -11.88
N LEU A 111 -1.32 -18.70 -11.02
CA LEU A 111 -2.49 -19.52 -11.29
C LEU A 111 -3.63 -19.24 -10.31
N PRO A 112 -4.89 -19.13 -10.76
CA PRO A 112 -6.04 -18.86 -9.90
C PRO A 112 -6.21 -19.89 -8.78
N GLU A 113 -5.92 -21.17 -9.06
CA GLU A 113 -6.12 -22.29 -8.12
C GLU A 113 -5.21 -22.19 -6.89
N VAL A 114 -4.04 -21.54 -7.06
CA VAL A 114 -3.09 -21.27 -5.97
C VAL A 114 -3.39 -19.93 -5.30
N ALA A 115 -3.92 -18.97 -6.05
CA ALA A 115 -4.20 -17.62 -5.56
C ALA A 115 -5.34 -17.61 -4.53
N GLU A 116 -6.34 -18.50 -4.67
CA GLU A 116 -7.49 -18.62 -3.77
C GLU A 116 -8.22 -17.27 -3.59
N ASN A 117 -8.05 -16.62 -2.44
CA ASN A 117 -8.66 -15.31 -2.12
C ASN A 117 -7.94 -14.12 -2.76
N PHE A 118 -6.85 -14.36 -3.50
CA PHE A 118 -6.11 -13.34 -4.22
C PHE A 118 -6.35 -13.42 -5.73
N PRO A 119 -6.30 -12.28 -6.44
CA PRO A 119 -6.27 -12.31 -7.89
C PRO A 119 -4.99 -12.99 -8.40
N PRO A 120 -5.06 -13.80 -9.49
CA PRO A 120 -3.89 -14.35 -10.15
C PRO A 120 -3.11 -13.24 -10.85
N ASN A 121 -2.20 -12.60 -10.12
CA ASN A 121 -1.39 -11.49 -10.60
C ASN A 121 0.05 -11.64 -10.09
N ILE A 122 1.01 -11.75 -11.01
CA ILE A 122 2.42 -11.88 -10.67
C ILE A 122 3.12 -10.55 -10.32
N GLY A 123 2.41 -9.43 -10.45
CA GLY A 123 2.85 -8.07 -10.11
C GLY A 123 4.09 -7.57 -10.86
N PRO A 124 4.16 -7.59 -12.21
CA PRO A 124 5.36 -7.15 -12.93
C PRO A 124 5.76 -5.71 -12.62
N THR A 125 4.80 -4.78 -12.70
CA THR A 125 5.01 -3.36 -12.38
C THR A 125 5.43 -3.18 -10.92
N THR A 126 4.76 -3.86 -10.00
CA THR A 126 5.07 -3.84 -8.56
C THR A 126 6.50 -4.26 -8.26
N ARG A 127 7.10 -5.16 -9.05
CA ARG A 127 8.51 -5.56 -8.87
C ARG A 127 9.47 -4.42 -9.23
N PHE A 128 9.20 -3.67 -10.30
CA PHE A 128 9.98 -2.48 -10.66
C PHE A 128 9.84 -1.38 -9.62
N GLU A 129 8.60 -1.12 -9.19
CA GLU A 129 8.26 -0.19 -8.11
C GLU A 129 9.01 -0.52 -6.82
N LEU A 130 8.96 -1.79 -6.38
CA LEU A 130 9.66 -2.23 -5.17
C LEU A 130 11.14 -1.90 -5.24
N GLY A 131 11.81 -2.22 -6.36
CA GLY A 131 13.24 -1.94 -6.53
C GLY A 131 13.56 -0.44 -6.41
N TYR A 132 12.78 0.40 -7.10
CA TYR A 132 12.95 1.86 -7.05
C TYR A 132 12.72 2.40 -5.63
N TYR A 133 11.62 2.01 -4.97
CA TYR A 133 11.28 2.55 -3.66
C TYR A 133 12.15 2.02 -2.53
N LEU A 134 12.60 0.77 -2.62
CA LEU A 134 13.61 0.22 -1.71
C LEU A 134 14.90 1.03 -1.83
N GLN A 135 15.35 1.36 -3.04
CA GLN A 135 16.52 2.21 -3.23
C GLN A 135 16.35 3.59 -2.58
N GLU A 136 15.19 4.24 -2.75
CA GLU A 136 14.91 5.53 -2.11
C GLU A 136 14.90 5.44 -0.57
N TYR A 137 14.37 4.35 0.00
CA TYR A 137 14.49 4.07 1.43
C TYR A 137 15.96 3.94 1.87
N LEU A 138 16.77 3.16 1.15
CA LEU A 138 18.16 2.90 1.50
C LEU A 138 19.05 4.16 1.46
N LYS A 139 18.66 5.20 0.71
CA LYS A 139 19.35 6.51 0.73
C LYS A 139 19.14 7.28 2.03
N SER A 140 18.07 6.99 2.80
CA SER A 140 17.73 7.74 4.02
C SER A 140 16.96 6.86 5.04
N PRO A 141 17.56 5.75 5.52
CA PRO A 141 16.87 4.76 6.36
C PRO A 141 16.49 5.28 7.76
N GLN A 142 17.07 6.40 8.19
CA GLN A 142 16.72 7.07 9.46
C GLN A 142 15.46 7.93 9.33
N ARG A 143 15.14 8.37 8.11
CA ARG A 143 13.98 9.24 7.83
C ARG A 143 12.80 8.45 7.29
N ARG A 144 13.07 7.48 6.43
CA ARG A 144 12.05 6.66 5.77
C ARG A 144 11.93 5.31 6.45
N LYS A 145 10.74 4.72 6.41
CA LYS A 145 10.45 3.38 6.91
C LYS A 145 9.92 2.54 5.76
N PHE A 146 10.40 1.31 5.65
CA PHE A 146 10.00 0.38 4.62
C PHE A 146 9.45 -0.89 5.27
N ILE A 147 8.17 -1.15 5.07
CA ILE A 147 7.46 -2.31 5.62
C ILE A 147 7.12 -3.22 4.44
N ILE A 148 7.39 -4.51 4.56
CA ILE A 148 7.13 -5.45 3.47
C ILE A 148 6.54 -6.76 3.98
N GLY A 149 5.62 -7.32 3.20
CA GLY A 149 5.08 -8.63 3.50
C GLY A 149 4.48 -9.33 2.29
N SER A 150 4.11 -10.59 2.51
CA SER A 150 3.42 -11.42 1.53
C SER A 150 2.70 -12.59 2.22
N PRO A 151 1.77 -13.25 1.52
CA PRO A 151 1.49 -14.65 1.80
C PRO A 151 2.76 -15.50 1.81
N GLU A 152 2.80 -16.52 2.66
CA GLU A 152 3.93 -17.43 2.79
C GLU A 152 4.26 -18.14 1.47
N ASP A 153 3.22 -18.51 0.74
CA ASP A 153 3.27 -19.24 -0.53
C ASP A 153 3.24 -18.35 -1.78
N ALA A 154 3.42 -17.03 -1.63
CA ALA A 154 3.48 -16.12 -2.76
C ALA A 154 4.67 -16.44 -3.69
N GLU A 155 4.42 -16.33 -5.00
CA GLU A 155 5.31 -16.80 -6.06
C GLU A 155 6.13 -15.65 -6.66
N GLY A 156 7.37 -15.93 -7.08
CA GLY A 156 8.20 -14.95 -7.80
C GLY A 156 8.82 -13.83 -6.95
N ILE A 157 8.80 -13.96 -5.62
CA ILE A 157 9.28 -12.93 -4.66
C ILE A 157 10.59 -13.31 -3.93
N LYS A 158 11.25 -14.41 -4.31
CA LYS A 158 12.50 -14.86 -3.66
C LYS A 158 13.59 -13.78 -3.63
N TRP A 159 13.71 -13.03 -4.73
CA TRP A 159 14.68 -11.93 -4.83
C TRP A 159 14.34 -10.79 -3.85
N ALA A 160 13.07 -10.44 -3.71
CA ALA A 160 12.60 -9.38 -2.83
C ALA A 160 12.86 -9.76 -1.36
N LYS A 161 12.57 -11.02 -0.98
CA LYS A 161 12.92 -11.57 0.34
C LYS A 161 14.42 -11.48 0.61
N ARG A 162 15.25 -11.84 -0.37
CA ARG A 162 16.71 -11.83 -0.20
C ARG A 162 17.27 -10.42 -0.05
N ILE A 163 16.83 -9.46 -0.85
CA ILE A 163 17.37 -8.09 -0.79
C ILE A 163 16.94 -7.38 0.49
N THR A 164 15.70 -7.58 0.94
CA THR A 164 15.20 -7.00 2.19
C THR A 164 15.90 -7.59 3.42
N ASP A 165 16.13 -8.91 3.43
CA ASP A 165 16.92 -9.61 4.45
C ASP A 165 18.34 -9.05 4.59
N ILE A 166 19.04 -8.83 3.47
CA ILE A 166 20.40 -8.22 3.46
C ILE A 166 20.43 -6.84 4.12
N HIS A 167 19.33 -6.09 4.03
CA HIS A 167 19.20 -4.76 4.62
C HIS A 167 18.51 -4.76 6.00
N GLY A 168 18.28 -5.93 6.60
CA GLY A 168 17.67 -6.06 7.93
C GLY A 168 16.19 -5.63 7.97
N ILE A 169 15.51 -5.61 6.82
CA ILE A 169 14.09 -5.28 6.74
C ILE A 169 13.29 -6.53 7.08
N LYS A 170 12.51 -6.46 8.16
CA LYS A 170 11.61 -7.53 8.60
C LYS A 170 10.56 -7.83 7.53
N TRP A 171 10.39 -9.12 7.22
CA TRP A 171 9.34 -9.59 6.34
C TRP A 171 8.13 -10.09 7.13
N HIS A 172 6.95 -9.59 6.78
CA HIS A 172 5.69 -9.98 7.41
C HIS A 172 5.00 -11.06 6.58
N PHE A 173 4.71 -12.20 7.21
CA PHE A 173 4.12 -13.36 6.53
C PHE A 173 2.67 -13.56 6.93
N LEU A 174 1.81 -13.82 5.93
CA LEU A 174 0.48 -14.40 6.14
C LEU A 174 0.59 -15.92 5.93
N PRO A 175 0.31 -16.75 6.95
CA PRO A 175 0.35 -18.21 6.81
C PRO A 175 -0.57 -18.69 5.68
N LYS A 176 -0.18 -19.76 4.98
CA LYS A 176 -0.98 -20.30 3.86
C LYS A 176 -2.42 -20.64 4.24
N GLY A 177 -2.64 -21.16 5.46
CA GLY A 177 -3.99 -21.49 5.96
C GLY A 177 -4.87 -20.27 6.27
N GLU A 178 -4.32 -19.06 6.23
CA GLU A 178 -4.98 -17.82 6.63
C GLU A 178 -5.24 -16.85 5.48
N LYS A 179 -5.17 -17.30 4.21
CA LYS A 179 -5.39 -16.42 3.04
C LYS A 179 -6.73 -15.66 3.07
N HIS A 180 -7.73 -16.18 3.77
CA HIS A 180 -9.02 -15.50 3.98
C HIS A 180 -8.89 -14.15 4.71
N LYS A 181 -7.79 -13.93 5.44
CA LYS A 181 -7.47 -12.64 6.07
C LYS A 181 -6.90 -11.61 5.08
N LEU A 182 -6.46 -12.04 3.89
CA LEU A 182 -5.88 -11.23 2.81
C LEU A 182 -4.53 -10.53 3.12
N VAL A 183 -4.25 -10.20 4.37
CA VAL A 183 -3.02 -9.57 4.82
C VAL A 183 -2.65 -10.07 6.22
N ALA A 184 -1.35 -10.11 6.54
CA ALA A 184 -0.90 -10.51 7.86
C ALA A 184 -1.22 -9.44 8.92
N ASP A 185 -1.74 -9.86 10.07
CA ASP A 185 -2.00 -8.96 11.20
C ASP A 185 -0.73 -8.20 11.61
N SER A 186 0.43 -8.87 11.59
CA SER A 186 1.73 -8.27 11.90
C SER A 186 2.14 -7.15 10.92
N PHE A 187 1.67 -7.17 9.68
CA PHE A 187 1.96 -6.13 8.69
C PHE A 187 1.16 -4.86 9.00
N ILE A 188 -0.12 -5.01 9.34
CA ILE A 188 -0.97 -3.89 9.76
C ILE A 188 -0.46 -3.28 11.06
N GLU A 189 -0.10 -4.12 12.03
CA GLU A 189 0.41 -3.68 13.33
C GLU A 189 1.71 -2.88 13.22
N GLU A 190 2.61 -3.28 12.30
CA GLU A 190 3.85 -2.55 12.03
C GLU A 190 3.55 -1.16 11.44
N ILE A 191 2.57 -1.04 10.54
CA ILE A 191 2.14 0.25 9.99
C ILE A 191 1.61 1.15 11.11
N ALA A 192 0.67 0.65 11.92
CA ALA A 192 0.07 1.41 13.01
C ALA A 192 1.11 1.85 14.04
N THR A 193 1.97 0.92 14.47
CA THR A 193 3.06 1.21 15.42
C THR A 193 4.03 2.25 14.86
N THR A 194 4.41 2.14 13.60
CA THR A 194 5.34 3.09 12.96
C THR A 194 4.73 4.49 12.89
N LEU A 195 3.44 4.62 12.52
CA LEU A 195 2.73 5.90 12.50
C LEU A 195 2.67 6.54 13.89
N VAL A 196 2.38 5.74 14.92
CA VAL A 196 2.34 6.22 16.31
C VAL A 196 3.72 6.67 16.77
N GLN A 197 4.77 5.88 16.56
CA GLN A 197 6.15 6.24 16.94
C GLN A 197 6.58 7.54 16.27
N ASN A 198 6.37 7.65 14.96
CA ASN A 198 6.70 8.84 14.17
C ASN A 198 6.00 10.12 14.67
N LYS A 199 4.80 10.00 15.24
CA LYS A 199 4.07 11.13 15.82
C LYS A 199 4.75 11.70 17.08
N TRP A 200 5.49 10.90 17.82
CA TRP A 200 6.12 11.32 19.07
C TRP A 200 7.62 11.62 18.93
N GLU A 201 8.25 11.15 17.84
CA GLU A 201 9.64 11.45 17.48
C GLU A 201 9.74 12.81 16.75
N TYR A 202 9.65 13.91 17.50
CA TYR A 202 9.97 15.26 17.02
C TYR A 202 11.41 15.67 17.34
#